data_AF-A0A1I1DIE6-F1
#
_entry.id   AF-A0A1I1DIE6-F1
#
_cell.length_a   1.000
_cell.length_b   1.000
_cell.length_c   1.000
_cell.angle_alpha   90.00
_cell.angle_beta   90.00
_cell.angle_gamma   90.00
#
_symmetry.space_group_name_H-M   'P 1'
#
loop_
_entity.id
_entity.type
_entity.pdbx_description
1 polymer ?
#
loop_
_entity_poly.entity_id
_entity_poly.type
_entity_poly.pdbx_seq_one_letter_code
_entity_poly.pdbx_strand_id
1 'polypeptide(L)'
;MKPLTISSTAIRQDTEGRYCLNDLHRAGMARGTATKHHRPGEFLRRKETQELIAAAAKRCADSRIDPVAIIKGGDAAVQGTFVSRPLVYAYAMWINADFHLDVIEAFDTIQTASLGLWQQMQALIAREVESKVRASFGSHLMLERKREIPSFRHERLSLESQIQPTLLPH
;
A
#
# COMPACT_ATOMS: atom_id res chain seq x y z
N MET A 1 0.56 4.69 -6.58
CA MET A 1 0.83 3.38 -5.97
C MET A 1 -0.11 2.42 -6.64
N LYS A 2 0.31 1.19 -6.94
CA LYS A 2 -0.60 0.19 -7.49
C LYS A 2 -1.69 -0.06 -6.42
N PRO A 3 -2.98 0.18 -6.72
CA PRO A 3 -4.02 0.03 -5.72
C PRO A 3 -4.10 -1.43 -5.28
N LEU A 4 -4.30 -1.67 -3.98
CA LEU A 4 -4.52 -3.01 -3.47
C LEU A 4 -5.75 -3.59 -4.17
N THR A 5 -5.55 -4.65 -4.94
CA THR A 5 -6.63 -5.27 -5.73
C THR A 5 -6.70 -6.73 -5.33
N ILE A 6 -7.88 -7.17 -4.90
CA ILE A 6 -8.13 -8.55 -4.50
C ILE A 6 -9.29 -9.07 -5.35
N SER A 7 -9.08 -10.17 -6.07
CA SER A 7 -10.09 -10.77 -6.96
C SER A 7 -10.77 -9.71 -7.87
N SER A 8 -9.95 -8.89 -8.54
CA SER A 8 -10.38 -7.78 -9.42
C SER A 8 -11.12 -6.61 -8.73
N THR A 9 -11.21 -6.60 -7.41
CA THR A 9 -11.82 -5.51 -6.64
C THR A 9 -10.74 -4.62 -6.06
N ALA A 10 -10.75 -3.34 -6.41
CA ALA A 10 -9.88 -2.34 -5.78
C ALA A 10 -10.33 -2.07 -4.34
N ILE A 11 -9.39 -2.14 -3.41
CA ILE A 11 -9.60 -1.86 -1.99
C ILE A 11 -9.13 -0.44 -1.72
N ARG A 12 -10.05 0.43 -1.31
CA ARG A 12 -9.71 1.81 -0.96
C ARG A 12 -8.82 1.85 0.28
N GLN A 13 -7.89 2.81 0.27
CA GLN A 13 -7.05 3.14 1.41
C GLN A 13 -7.30 4.60 1.79
N ASP A 14 -7.38 4.89 3.09
CA ASP A 14 -7.49 6.27 3.57
C ASP A 14 -6.12 6.96 3.71
N THR A 15 -6.14 8.24 4.08
CA THR A 15 -4.93 9.07 4.26
C THR A 15 -4.03 8.60 5.39
N GLU A 16 -4.57 7.85 6.36
CA GLU A 16 -3.82 7.27 7.47
C GLU A 16 -3.28 5.87 7.15
N GLY A 17 -3.53 5.37 5.93
CA GLY A 17 -3.04 4.09 5.46
C GLY A 17 -3.91 2.88 5.83
N ARG A 18 -5.15 3.08 6.29
CA ARG A 18 -6.13 2.04 6.63
C ARG A 18 -6.92 1.61 5.40
N TYR A 19 -7.35 0.35 5.37
CA TYR A 19 -8.02 -0.27 4.23
C TYR A 19 -9.52 -0.43 4.45
N CYS A 20 -10.32 -0.27 3.40
CA CYS A 20 -11.78 -0.35 3.46
C CYS A 20 -12.27 -1.80 3.58
N LEU A 21 -12.85 -2.14 4.73
CA LEU A 21 -13.41 -3.45 5.02
C LEU A 21 -14.68 -3.74 4.19
N ASN A 22 -15.39 -2.71 3.76
CA ASN A 22 -16.55 -2.85 2.88
C ASN A 22 -16.15 -3.32 1.48
N ASP A 23 -15.04 -2.80 0.95
CA ASP A 23 -14.54 -3.23 -0.35
C ASP A 23 -13.99 -4.65 -0.27
N LEU A 24 -13.36 -4.98 0.85
CA LEU A 24 -12.88 -6.34 1.10
C LEU A 24 -14.03 -7.35 1.23
N HIS A 25 -15.12 -6.95 1.91
CA HIS A 25 -16.35 -7.73 1.93
C HIS A 25 -16.89 -7.98 0.52
N ARG A 26 -16.94 -6.93 -0.31
CA ARG A 26 -17.38 -7.02 -1.71
C ARG A 26 -16.50 -7.95 -2.52
N ALA A 27 -15.18 -7.91 -2.33
CA ALA A 27 -14.22 -8.81 -2.97
C ALA A 27 -14.49 -10.28 -2.58
N GLY A 28 -14.70 -10.55 -1.28
CA GLY A 28 -15.05 -11.89 -0.80
C GLY A 28 -16.41 -12.38 -1.32
N MET A 29 -17.40 -11.47 -1.44
CA MET A 29 -18.70 -11.80 -2.02
C MET A 29 -18.57 -12.14 -3.52
N ALA A 30 -17.77 -11.37 -4.27
CA ALA A 30 -17.51 -11.62 -5.69
C ALA A 30 -16.76 -12.95 -5.93
N ARG A 31 -15.86 -13.32 -5.03
CA ARG A 31 -15.18 -14.63 -5.03
C ARG A 31 -16.10 -15.78 -4.60
N GLY A 32 -17.25 -15.49 -3.98
CA GLY A 32 -18.16 -16.49 -3.43
C GLY A 32 -17.72 -17.09 -2.09
N THR A 33 -16.71 -16.50 -1.43
CA THR A 33 -16.21 -16.94 -0.12
C THR A 33 -16.94 -16.25 1.04
N ALA A 34 -17.44 -15.03 0.83
CA ALA A 34 -18.19 -14.28 1.82
C ALA A 34 -19.70 -14.44 1.68
N THR A 35 -20.42 -14.24 2.79
CA THR A 35 -21.89 -14.22 2.84
C THR A 35 -22.37 -12.97 3.58
N LYS A 36 -23.69 -12.74 3.61
CA LYS A 36 -24.29 -11.61 4.34
C LYS A 36 -23.92 -11.56 5.83
N HIS A 37 -23.57 -12.69 6.44
CA HIS A 37 -23.15 -12.75 7.85
C HIS A 37 -21.73 -12.20 8.07
N HIS A 38 -20.91 -12.19 7.01
CA HIS A 38 -19.55 -11.67 7.07
C HIS A 38 -19.48 -10.14 6.96
N ARG A 39 -20.55 -9.42 7.28
CA ARG A 39 -20.54 -7.95 7.19
C ARG A 39 -19.53 -7.35 8.17
N PRO A 40 -18.85 -6.26 7.81
CA PRO A 40 -17.92 -5.54 8.69
C PRO A 40 -18.47 -5.21 10.09
N GLY A 41 -19.77 -4.91 10.19
CA GLY A 41 -20.42 -4.66 11.48
C GLY A 41 -20.44 -5.87 12.42
N GLU A 42 -20.64 -7.08 11.89
CA GLU A 42 -20.61 -8.31 12.69
C GLU A 42 -19.18 -8.66 13.12
N PHE A 43 -18.20 -8.46 12.23
CA PHE A 43 -16.79 -8.64 12.54
C PHE A 43 -16.34 -7.81 13.75
N LEU A 44 -16.70 -6.52 13.78
CA LEU A 44 -16.30 -5.59 14.84
C LEU A 44 -16.99 -5.86 16.19
N ARG A 45 -18.11 -6.60 16.19
CA ARG A 45 -18.81 -6.99 17.42
C ARG A 45 -18.18 -8.18 18.12
N ARG A 46 -17.39 -8.98 17.41
CA ARG A 46 -16.76 -10.18 17.97
C ARG A 46 -15.74 -9.81 19.05
N LYS A 47 -15.72 -10.61 20.11
CA LYS A 47 -14.80 -10.44 21.24
C LYS A 47 -13.34 -10.50 20.78
N GLU A 48 -13.00 -11.47 19.93
CA GLU A 48 -11.63 -11.63 19.44
C GLU A 48 -11.16 -10.39 18.65
N THR A 49 -12.05 -9.81 17.87
CA THR A 49 -11.77 -8.58 17.10
C THR A 49 -11.56 -7.39 18.03
N GLN A 50 -12.37 -7.24 19.08
CA GLN A 50 -12.21 -6.15 20.05
C GLN A 50 -10.90 -6.27 20.82
N GLU A 51 -10.52 -7.49 21.23
CA GLU A 51 -9.23 -7.77 21.86
C GLU A 51 -8.08 -7.45 20.91
N LEU A 52 -8.20 -7.78 19.62
CA LEU A 52 -7.21 -7.45 18.60
C LEU A 52 -7.10 -5.94 18.36
N ILE A 53 -8.22 -5.21 18.32
CA ILE A 53 -8.24 -3.74 18.20
C ILE A 53 -7.53 -3.11 19.39
N ALA A 54 -7.83 -3.55 20.61
CA ALA A 54 -7.18 -3.05 21.82
C ALA A 54 -5.66 -3.35 21.82
N ALA A 55 -5.27 -4.55 21.41
CA ALA A 55 -3.87 -4.92 21.27
C ALA A 55 -3.14 -4.10 20.20
N ALA A 56 -3.79 -3.82 19.07
CA ALA A 56 -3.26 -2.99 18.00
C ALA A 56 -3.09 -1.53 18.46
N ALA A 57 -4.09 -0.95 19.13
CA ALA A 57 -4.03 0.39 19.69
C ALA A 57 -2.88 0.53 20.70
N LYS A 58 -2.70 -0.47 21.58
CA LYS A 58 -1.60 -0.47 22.57
C LYS A 58 -0.22 -0.54 21.92
N ARG A 59 -0.06 -1.33 20.86
CA ARG A 59 1.24 -1.48 20.16
C ARG A 59 1.59 -0.28 19.27
N CYS A 60 0.59 0.45 18.80
CA CYS A 60 0.74 1.59 17.90
C CYS A 60 0.53 2.95 18.60
N ALA A 61 0.64 3.00 19.94
CA ALA A 61 0.44 4.22 20.73
C ALA A 61 1.32 5.39 20.24
N ASP A 62 2.53 5.09 19.75
CA ASP A 62 3.45 6.11 19.22
C ASP A 62 3.01 6.68 17.87
N SER A 63 2.26 5.91 17.07
CA SER A 63 1.86 6.31 15.72
C SER A 63 0.63 7.22 15.70
N ARG A 64 -0.11 7.37 16.81
CA ARG A 64 -1.38 8.12 16.91
C ARG A 64 -2.44 7.78 15.85
N ILE A 65 -2.26 6.69 15.11
CA ILE A 65 -3.20 6.22 14.08
C ILE A 65 -4.16 5.26 14.75
N ASP A 66 -5.45 5.60 14.74
CA ASP A 66 -6.48 4.72 15.26
C ASP A 66 -6.61 3.47 14.37
N PRO A 67 -6.58 2.25 14.94
CA PRO A 67 -6.61 1.02 14.14
C PRO A 67 -7.92 0.81 13.38
N VAL A 68 -8.99 1.51 13.77
CA VAL A 68 -10.31 1.46 13.13
C VAL A 68 -10.88 2.87 13.01
N ALA A 69 -11.32 3.24 11.81
CA ALA A 69 -12.15 4.41 11.57
C ALA A 69 -13.45 4.01 10.90
N ILE A 70 -14.57 4.57 11.36
CA ILE A 70 -15.89 4.31 10.80
C ILE A 70 -16.45 5.63 10.30
N ILE A 71 -16.50 5.78 8.97
CA ILE A 71 -17.03 6.98 8.33
C ILE A 71 -18.50 6.71 7.98
N LYS A 72 -19.40 7.40 8.68
CA LYS A 72 -20.86 7.32 8.49
C LYS A 72 -21.39 8.64 7.94
N GLY A 73 -22.15 8.60 6.84
CA GLY A 73 -22.69 9.79 6.17
C GLY A 73 -21.68 10.48 5.24
N GLY A 74 -22.15 11.46 4.45
CA GLY A 74 -21.32 12.16 3.45
C GLY A 74 -21.28 11.48 2.08
N ASP A 75 -20.25 11.74 1.28
CA ASP A 75 -20.06 11.11 -0.04
C ASP A 75 -19.90 9.59 0.09
N ALA A 76 -20.69 8.83 -0.66
CA ALA A 76 -20.63 7.37 -0.71
C ALA A 76 -19.24 6.85 -1.07
N ALA A 77 -18.44 7.63 -1.81
CA ALA A 77 -17.06 7.29 -2.19
C ALA A 77 -16.08 7.28 -0.99
N VAL A 78 -16.41 7.94 0.12
CA VAL A 78 -15.56 8.03 1.32
C VAL A 78 -16.12 7.19 2.47
N GLN A 79 -17.40 6.84 2.42
CA GLN A 79 -18.05 6.04 3.45
C GLN A 79 -17.49 4.61 3.56
N GLY A 80 -17.37 4.15 4.80
CA GLY A 80 -17.06 2.76 5.12
C GLY A 80 -16.36 2.56 6.45
N THR A 81 -16.09 1.28 6.74
CA THR A 81 -15.25 0.87 7.86
C THR A 81 -13.83 0.70 7.35
N PHE A 82 -12.90 1.51 7.84
CA PHE A 82 -11.48 1.47 7.51
C PHE A 82 -10.69 0.87 8.67
N VAL A 83 -9.81 -0.07 8.38
CA VAL A 83 -9.06 -0.81 9.40
C VAL A 83 -7.59 -0.93 9.04
N SER A 84 -6.74 -1.05 10.06
CA SER A 84 -5.31 -1.30 9.88
C SER A 84 -5.04 -2.67 9.25
N ARG A 85 -3.86 -2.83 8.64
CA ARG A 85 -3.45 -4.07 7.95
C ARG A 85 -3.64 -5.36 8.77
N PRO A 86 -3.29 -5.43 10.07
CA PRO A 86 -3.53 -6.65 10.86
C PRO A 86 -5.00 -7.04 10.96
N LEU A 87 -5.91 -6.06 11.02
CA LEU A 87 -7.35 -6.30 11.05
C LEU A 87 -7.89 -6.77 9.71
N VAL A 88 -7.28 -6.33 8.59
CA VAL A 88 -7.57 -6.87 7.26
C VAL A 88 -7.29 -8.37 7.20
N TYR A 89 -6.13 -8.80 7.69
CA TYR A 89 -5.77 -10.22 7.74
C TYR A 89 -6.73 -11.02 8.62
N ALA A 90 -7.03 -10.51 9.83
CA ALA A 90 -7.95 -11.16 10.74
C ALA A 90 -9.37 -11.30 10.16
N TYR A 91 -9.85 -10.27 9.45
CA TYR A 91 -11.14 -10.32 8.77
C TYR A 91 -11.16 -11.34 7.64
N ALA A 92 -10.12 -11.37 6.80
CA ALA A 92 -10.02 -12.35 5.73
C ALA A 92 -9.97 -13.79 6.26
N MET A 93 -9.20 -14.01 7.34
CA MET A 93 -9.11 -15.28 8.06
C MET A 93 -10.47 -15.71 8.63
N TRP A 94 -11.25 -14.76 9.14
CA TRP A 94 -12.60 -15.03 9.62
C TRP A 94 -13.55 -15.46 8.49
N ILE A 95 -13.44 -14.87 7.30
CA ILE A 95 -14.28 -15.22 6.16
C ILE A 95 -13.98 -16.63 5.65
N ASN A 96 -12.73 -16.88 5.25
CA ASN A 96 -12.32 -18.13 4.64
C ASN A 96 -10.78 -18.20 4.51
N ALA A 97 -10.20 -19.39 4.69
CA ALA A 97 -8.76 -19.61 4.59
C ALA A 97 -8.20 -19.34 3.18
N ASP A 98 -8.92 -19.71 2.11
CA ASP A 98 -8.50 -19.44 0.73
C ASP A 98 -8.49 -17.93 0.44
N PHE A 99 -9.53 -17.23 0.87
CA PHE A 99 -9.59 -15.77 0.76
C PHE A 99 -8.50 -15.06 1.58
N HIS A 100 -8.13 -15.64 2.72
CA HIS A 100 -7.03 -15.13 3.53
C HIS A 100 -5.69 -15.21 2.80
N LEU A 101 -5.43 -16.30 2.06
CA LEU A 101 -4.24 -16.43 1.23
C LEU A 101 -4.20 -15.39 0.11
N ASP A 102 -5.32 -15.15 -0.58
CA ASP A 102 -5.36 -14.09 -1.61
C ASP A 102 -4.97 -12.72 -1.06
N VAL A 103 -5.43 -12.42 0.16
CA VAL A 103 -5.15 -11.15 0.83
C VAL A 103 -3.66 -11.06 1.14
N ILE A 104 -3.07 -12.13 1.68
CA ILE A 104 -1.62 -12.20 1.94
C ILE A 104 -0.84 -11.97 0.64
N GLU A 105 -1.14 -12.73 -0.41
CA GLU A 105 -0.47 -12.61 -1.72
C GLU A 105 -0.62 -11.21 -2.31
N ALA A 106 -1.80 -10.59 -2.19
CA ALA A 106 -2.02 -9.23 -2.66
C ALA A 106 -1.17 -8.20 -1.90
N PHE A 107 -0.97 -8.38 -0.59
CA PHE A 107 -0.07 -7.51 0.18
C PHE A 107 1.41 -7.76 -0.15
N ASP A 108 1.81 -9.01 -0.28
CA ASP A 108 3.20 -9.41 -0.57
C ASP A 108 3.63 -8.95 -1.96
N THR A 109 2.73 -9.02 -2.96
CA THR A 109 3.00 -8.52 -4.31
C THR A 109 3.22 -7.00 -4.32
N ILE A 110 2.43 -6.24 -3.55
CA ILE A 110 2.63 -4.79 -3.40
C ILE A 110 3.96 -4.49 -2.69
N GLN A 111 4.26 -5.22 -1.62
CA GLN A 111 5.51 -5.04 -0.89
C GLN A 111 6.72 -5.34 -1.80
N THR A 112 6.70 -6.46 -2.51
CA THR A 112 7.76 -6.87 -3.44
C THR A 112 7.92 -5.85 -4.58
N ALA A 113 6.81 -5.36 -5.15
CA ALA A 113 6.86 -4.32 -6.17
C ALA A 113 7.51 -3.03 -5.64
N SER A 114 7.16 -2.61 -4.41
CA SER A 114 7.77 -1.43 -3.80
C SER A 114 9.27 -1.59 -3.56
N LEU A 115 9.72 -2.78 -3.09
CA LEU A 115 11.13 -3.09 -2.91
C LEU A 115 11.89 -3.06 -4.24
N GLY A 116 11.29 -3.60 -5.31
CA GLY A 116 11.88 -3.57 -6.65
C GLY A 116 12.09 -2.15 -7.18
N LEU A 117 11.15 -1.23 -6.94
CA LEU A 117 11.29 0.18 -7.31
C LEU A 117 12.42 0.87 -6.53
N TRP A 118 12.53 0.60 -5.23
CA TRP A 118 13.62 1.13 -4.41
C TRP A 118 14.99 0.61 -4.87
N GLN A 119 15.07 -0.67 -5.23
CA GLN A 119 16.30 -1.25 -5.78
C GLN A 119 16.70 -0.58 -7.12
N GLN A 120 15.73 -0.32 -8.00
CA GLN A 120 15.96 0.43 -9.23
C GLN A 120 16.47 1.86 -8.96
N MET A 121 15.91 2.54 -7.96
CA MET A 121 16.37 3.86 -7.53
C MET A 121 17.80 3.83 -7.01
N GLN A 122 18.15 2.84 -6.18
CA GLN A 122 19.52 2.67 -5.67
C GLN A 122 20.51 2.41 -6.81
N ALA A 123 20.15 1.54 -7.77
CA ALA A 123 20.98 1.27 -8.95
C ALA A 123 21.18 2.53 -9.82
N LEU A 124 20.13 3.35 -9.97
CA LEU A 124 20.22 4.62 -10.69
C LEU A 124 21.18 5.61 -10.00
N ILE A 125 21.06 5.76 -8.68
CA ILE A 125 21.95 6.63 -7.89
C ILE A 125 23.39 6.14 -8.01
N ALA A 126 23.63 4.83 -7.92
CA ALA A 126 24.97 4.26 -8.08
C ALA A 126 25.57 4.59 -9.46
N ARG A 127 24.80 4.41 -10.55
CA ARG A 127 25.19 4.78 -11.92
C ARG A 127 25.48 6.28 -12.04
N GLU A 128 24.67 7.14 -11.42
CA GLU A 128 24.86 8.58 -11.48
C GLU A 128 26.13 9.02 -10.73
N VAL A 129 26.39 8.43 -9.56
CA VAL A 129 27.60 8.66 -8.76
C VAL A 129 28.83 8.17 -9.52
N GLU A 130 28.79 6.98 -10.11
CA GLU A 130 29.88 6.45 -10.95
C GLU A 130 30.18 7.38 -12.13
N SER A 131 29.16 7.80 -12.88
CA SER A 131 29.30 8.76 -13.97
C SER A 131 29.91 10.10 -13.49
N LYS A 132 29.59 10.53 -12.27
CA LYS A 132 30.12 11.79 -11.68
C LYS A 132 31.60 11.65 -11.37
N VAL A 133 31.98 10.53 -10.75
CA VAL A 133 33.38 10.20 -10.47
C VAL A 133 34.17 10.12 -11.79
N ARG A 134 33.67 9.39 -12.79
CA ARG A 134 34.28 9.28 -14.12
C ARG A 134 34.52 10.63 -14.79
N ALA A 135 33.55 11.55 -14.73
CA ALA A 135 33.67 12.89 -15.31
C ALA A 135 34.79 13.75 -14.69
N SER A 136 35.32 13.37 -13.53
CA SER A 136 36.43 14.07 -12.87
C SER A 136 37.79 13.78 -13.52
N PHE A 137 37.89 12.74 -14.35
CA PHE A 137 39.14 12.26 -14.94
C PHE A 137 39.47 12.86 -16.32
N GLY A 138 38.72 13.86 -16.80
CA GLY A 138 39.08 14.60 -18.02
C GLY A 138 37.89 15.20 -18.78
N SER A 139 38.19 16.07 -19.75
CA SER A 139 37.18 16.81 -20.52
C SER A 139 36.30 15.92 -21.40
N HIS A 140 36.86 14.85 -21.97
CA HIS A 140 36.09 13.90 -22.79
C HIS A 140 35.02 13.17 -21.96
N LEU A 141 35.40 12.63 -20.79
CA LEU A 141 34.49 11.94 -19.87
C LEU A 141 33.45 12.91 -19.26
N MET A 142 33.82 14.18 -19.08
CA MET A 142 32.90 15.24 -18.69
C MET A 142 31.82 15.50 -19.76
N LEU A 143 32.20 15.50 -21.04
CA LEU A 143 31.26 15.63 -22.16
C LEU A 143 30.34 14.40 -22.29
N GLU A 144 30.85 13.19 -22.06
CA GLU A 144 30.02 11.98 -22.00
C GLU A 144 28.94 12.10 -20.92
N ARG A 145 29.31 12.45 -19.69
CA ARG A 145 28.34 12.69 -18.61
C ARG A 145 27.32 13.75 -18.99
N LYS A 146 27.72 14.85 -19.65
CA LYS A 146 26.78 15.90 -20.08
C LYS A 146 25.68 15.34 -20.99
N ARG A 147 25.98 14.30 -21.79
CA ARG A 147 25.00 13.58 -22.62
C ARG A 147 24.12 12.62 -21.82
N GLU A 148 24.63 12.05 -20.73
CA GLU A 148 23.89 11.11 -19.85
C GLU A 148 22.95 11.81 -18.85
N ILE A 149 23.26 13.04 -18.40
CA ILE A 149 22.47 13.77 -17.40
C ILE A 149 20.95 13.81 -17.73
N PRO A 150 20.51 14.07 -18.97
CA PRO A 150 19.09 14.07 -19.30
C PRO A 150 18.41 12.71 -19.06
N SER A 151 19.07 11.60 -19.38
CA SER A 151 18.50 10.27 -19.17
C SER A 151 18.39 9.95 -17.68
N PHE A 152 19.43 10.24 -16.89
CA PHE A 152 19.38 10.07 -15.44
C PHE A 152 18.24 10.87 -14.81
N ARG A 153 18.05 12.13 -15.23
CA ARG A 153 16.93 12.96 -14.74
C ARG A 153 15.57 12.35 -15.10
N HIS A 154 15.41 11.88 -16.33
CA HIS A 154 14.16 11.27 -16.77
C HIS A 154 13.85 9.97 -16.01
N GLU A 155 14.83 9.07 -15.91
CA GLU A 155 14.72 7.82 -15.14
C GLU A 155 14.38 8.12 -13.66
N ARG A 156 15.04 9.11 -13.06
CA ARG A 156 14.81 9.50 -11.66
C ARG A 156 13.40 10.01 -11.44
N LEU A 157 12.92 10.94 -12.28
CA LEU A 157 11.56 11.49 -12.18
C LEU A 157 10.50 10.39 -12.34
N SER A 158 10.73 9.45 -13.26
CA SER A 158 9.85 8.30 -13.45
C SER A 158 9.79 7.43 -12.19
N LEU A 159 10.94 7.04 -11.62
CA LEU A 159 10.99 6.23 -10.40
C LEU A 159 10.42 6.97 -9.19
N GLU A 160 10.73 8.27 -9.02
CA GLU A 160 10.17 9.12 -7.96
C GLU A 160 8.64 9.11 -8.00
N SER A 161 8.05 9.29 -9.20
CA SER A 161 6.58 9.28 -9.36
C SER A 161 5.93 7.93 -9.01
N GLN A 162 6.65 6.82 -9.19
CA GLN A 162 6.16 5.47 -8.91
C GLN A 162 6.29 5.12 -7.42
N ILE A 163 7.40 5.49 -6.78
CA ILE A 163 7.71 5.23 -5.36
C ILE A 163 6.86 6.12 -4.44
N GLN A 164 6.80 7.41 -4.75
CA GLN A 164 6.03 8.41 -4.03
C GLN A 164 5.03 9.04 -4.99
N PRO A 165 3.86 8.42 -5.17
CA PRO A 165 2.74 9.09 -5.79
C PRO A 165 2.23 10.07 -4.74
N THR A 166 2.76 11.28 -4.75
CA THR A 166 2.31 12.43 -3.94
C THR A 166 0.78 12.44 -3.87
N LEU A 167 0.17 12.42 -2.68
CA LEU A 167 -0.12 13.62 -1.89
C LEU A 167 -0.35 14.84 -2.80
N LEU A 168 -1.33 14.74 -3.70
CA LEU A 168 -1.98 15.94 -4.21
C LEU A 168 -2.89 16.45 -3.08
N PRO A 169 -2.68 17.67 -2.55
CA PRO A 169 -3.73 18.34 -1.80
C PRO A 169 -4.87 18.62 -2.78
N HIS A 170 -6.02 18.02 -2.53
CA HIS A 170 -7.28 18.56 -3.02
C HIS A 170 -7.66 19.77 -2.17
#